data_AF-A0A7C5N1P1-F1
#
_entry.id   AF-A0A7C5N1P1-F1
#
_cell.length_a   1.000
_cell.length_b   1.000
_cell.length_c   1.000
_cell.angle_alpha   90.00
_cell.angle_beta   90.00
_cell.angle_gamma   90.00
#
_symmetry.space_group_name_H-M   'P 1'
#
loop_
_entity.id
_entity.type
_entity.pdbx_description
1 polymer ?
#
loop_
_entity_poly.entity_id
_entity_poly.type
_entity_poly.pdbx_seq_one_letter_code
_entity_poly.pdbx_strand_id
1 'polypeptide(L)' 'MLLLSSLLMAFAWLGHIRFRQRSYYTALALSWLLVLPEYLLNIAAIRWGHGTYLGGEMAAINLCSGVFCVALV' A
#
# COMPACT_ATOMS: atom_id res chain seq x y z
N MET A 1 -5.49 -5.99 -7.65
CA MET A 1 -5.69 -4.75 -6.86
C MET A 1 -4.78 -4.71 -5.65
N LEU A 2 -4.77 -5.74 -4.80
CA LEU A 2 -3.89 -5.80 -3.61
C LEU A 2 -2.39 -5.65 -3.96
N LEU A 3 -1.91 -6.31 -5.01
CA LEU A 3 -0.51 -6.21 -5.44
C LEU A 3 -0.11 -4.78 -5.86
N LEU A 4 -1.03 -4.05 -6.50
CA LEU A 4 -0.82 -2.64 -6.88
C LEU A 4 -0.86 -1.73 -5.64
N SER A 5 -1.75 -2.01 -4.68
CA SER A 5 -1.79 -1.37 -3.35
C SER A 5 -0.45 -1.54 -2.63
N SER A 6 0.05 -2.77 -2.57
CA SER A 6 1.31 -3.12 -1.92
C SER A 6 2.53 -2.47 -2.58
N LEU A 7 2.54 -2.33 -3.91
CA LEU A 7 3.59 -1.58 -4.63
C LEU A 7 3.59 -0.08 -4.29
N LEU A 8 2.41 0.56 -4.28
CA LEU A 8 2.30 1.98 -3.92
C LEU A 8 2.79 2.24 -2.49
N MET A 9 2.45 1.34 -1.56
CA MET A 9 2.93 1.38 -0.18
C MET A 9 4.47 1.27 -0.11
N ALA A 10 5.06 0.34 -0.87
CA ALA A 10 6.52 0.17 -0.92
C ALA A 10 7.21 1.45 -1.45
N PHE A 11 6.71 2.05 -2.53
CA PHE A 11 7.24 3.32 -3.05
C PHE A 11 7.07 4.49 -2.08
N ALA A 12 5.93 4.60 -1.39
CA ALA A 12 5.70 5.65 -0.40
C ALA A 12 6.68 5.53 0.79
N TRP A 13 6.91 4.31 1.26
CA TRP A 13 7.85 4.05 2.35
C TRP A 13 9.30 4.33 1.94
N LEU A 14 9.72 3.85 0.76
CA LEU A 14 11.08 4.08 0.25
C LEU A 14 11.32 5.57 -0.05
N GLY A 15 10.32 6.25 -0.62
CA GLY A 15 10.34 7.68 -0.86
C GLY A 15 10.53 8.47 0.44
N HIS A 16 9.81 8.11 1.50
CA HIS A 16 9.96 8.75 2.81
C HIS A 16 11.38 8.61 3.37
N ILE A 17 12.02 7.44 3.24
CA ILE A 17 13.40 7.22 3.70
C ILE A 17 14.40 8.00 2.83
N ARG A 18 14.24 7.98 1.51
CA ARG A 18 15.17 8.63 0.57
C ARG A 18 15.12 10.15 0.61
N PHE A 19 13.96 10.74 0.95
CA PHE A 19 13.77 12.19 1.01
C PHE A 19 13.83 12.77 2.44
N ARG A 20 14.56 12.13 3.36
CA ARG A 20 14.70 12.59 4.76
C ARG A 20 15.27 14.01 4.93
N GLN A 21 15.99 14.52 3.92
CA GLN A 21 16.59 15.86 3.88
C GLN A 21 15.63 16.95 3.38
N ARG A 22 14.43 16.60 2.89
CA ARG A 22 13.42 17.57 2.39
C ARG A 22 12.50 18.03 3.51
N SER A 23 11.90 19.22 3.33
CA SER A 23 10.97 19.82 4.28
C SER A 23 9.83 18.85 4.62
N TYR A 24 9.58 18.65 5.92
CA TYR A 24 8.60 17.70 6.47
C TYR A 24 7.24 17.75 5.75
N TYR A 25 6.73 18.97 5.49
CA TYR A 25 5.44 19.18 4.85
C TYR A 25 5.37 18.65 3.41
N THR A 26 6.47 18.74 2.66
CA THR A 26 6.53 18.23 1.28
C THR A 26 6.54 16.71 1.24
N ALA A 27 7.27 16.07 2.16
CA ALA A 27 7.29 14.62 2.29
C ALA A 27 5.92 14.09 2.74
N LEU A 28 5.24 14.80 3.65
CA LEU A 28 3.89 14.46 4.11
C LEU A 28 2.84 14.57 2.99
N ALA A 29 2.87 15.64 2.20
CA ALA A 29 1.91 15.82 1.10
C ALA A 29 2.09 14.77 0.00
N LEU A 30 3.34 14.44 -0.36
CA LEU A 30 3.63 13.41 -1.36
C LEU A 30 3.27 12.00 -0.87
N SER A 31 3.50 11.68 0.40
CA SER A 31 3.09 10.38 0.94
C SER A 31 1.57 10.23 0.95
N TRP A 32 0.83 11.28 1.30
CA TRP A 32 -0.63 11.28 1.22
C TRP A 32 -1.16 11.08 -0.20
N LEU A 33 -0.54 11.72 -1.20
CA LEU A 33 -0.92 11.53 -2.61
C LEU A 33 -0.72 10.09 -3.09
N LEU A 34 0.28 9.38 -2.55
CA LEU A 34 0.52 7.96 -2.84
C LEU A 34 -0.40 7.01 -2.06
N VAL A 35 -0.72 7.34 -0.80
CA VAL A 35 -1.54 6.50 0.09
C VAL A 35 -3.04 6.57 -0.25
N LEU A 36 -3.53 7.69 -0.77
CA LEU A 36 -4.96 7.83 -1.17
C LEU A 36 -5.43 6.78 -2.21
N PRO A 37 -4.75 6.60 -3.36
CA PRO A 37 -5.14 5.57 -4.32
C PRO A 37 -4.92 4.15 -3.78
N GLU A 38 -3.91 3.95 -2.94
CA GLU A 38 -3.63 2.68 -2.26
C GLU A 38 -4.81 2.26 -1.37
N TYR A 39 -5.29 3.16 -0.51
CA TYR A 39 -6.47 2.91 0.33
C TYR A 39 -7.73 2.57 -0.48
N LEU A 40 -7.94 3.26 -1.61
CA LEU A 40 -9.08 3.05 -2.49
C LEU A 40 -9.06 1.66 -3.14
N LEU A 41 -7.88 1.21 -3.57
CA LEU A 41 -7.66 -0.15 -4.08
C LEU A 41 -7.88 -1.20 -3.00
N ASN A 42 -7.48 -0.91 -1.76
CA ASN A 42 -7.65 -1.82 -0.62
C ASN A 42 -9.14 -1.99 -0.27
N ILE A 43 -9.91 -0.90 -0.20
CA ILE A 43 -11.37 -0.97 0.00
C ILE A 43 -12.04 -1.74 -1.13
N ALA A 44 -11.70 -1.46 -2.38
CA ALA A 44 -12.30 -2.14 -3.53
C ALA A 44 -12.00 -3.65 -3.49
N ALA A 45 -10.76 -4.02 -3.18
CA ALA A 45 -10.35 -5.42 -3.05
C ALA A 45 -11.09 -6.13 -1.91
N ILE A 46 -11.26 -5.47 -0.76
CA ILE A 46 -11.97 -6.05 0.37
C ILE A 46 -13.46 -6.19 0.07
N ARG A 47 -14.09 -5.17 -0.52
CA ARG A 47 -15.52 -5.21 -0.86
C ARG A 47 -15.85 -6.25 -1.94
N TRP A 48 -15.00 -6.40 -2.95
CA TRP A 48 -15.21 -7.39 -4.01
C TRP A 48 -14.79 -8.81 -3.61
N GLY A 49 -13.86 -8.97 -2.67
CA GLY A 49 -13.50 -10.28 -2.14
C GLY A 49 -14.44 -10.78 -1.02
N HIS A 50 -15.25 -9.89 -0.44
CA HIS A 50 -16.20 -10.23 0.61
C HIS A 50 -17.33 -11.09 0.03
N GLY A 51 -17.32 -12.39 0.33
CA GLY A 51 -18.24 -13.40 -0.19
C GLY A 51 -17.56 -14.52 -0.97
N THR A 52 -16.36 -14.29 -1.51
CA THR A 52 -15.52 -15.35 -2.12
C THR A 52 -14.43 -15.86 -1.19
N TYR A 53 -13.89 -14.99 -0.32
CA TYR A 53 -12.83 -15.33 0.63
C TYR A 53 -13.27 -15.06 2.08
N LEU A 54 -12.73 -15.84 3.01
CA LEU A 54 -12.84 -15.57 4.44
C LEU A 54 -11.98 -14.36 4.81
N GLY A 55 -12.35 -13.62 5.86
CA GLY A 55 -11.60 -12.44 6.29
C GLY A 55 -10.12 -12.74 6.61
N GLY A 56 -9.83 -13.92 7.16
CA GLY A 56 -8.47 -14.39 7.42
C GLY A 56 -7.64 -14.59 6.15
N GLU A 57 -8.22 -15.19 5.12
CA GLU A 57 -7.57 -15.41 3.82
C GLU A 57 -7.24 -14.08 3.14
N MET A 58 -8.15 -13.12 3.20
CA MET A 58 -7.95 -11.80 2.61
C MET A 58 -6.84 -11.03 3.33
N ALA A 59 -6.76 -11.14 4.66
CA ALA A 59 -5.68 -10.56 5.44
C ALA A 59 -4.33 -11.22 5.09
N ALA A 60 -4.29 -12.55 4.97
CA ALA A 60 -3.09 -13.28 4.60
C ALA A 60 -2.58 -12.88 3.21
N ILE A 61 -3.47 -12.80 2.20
CA ILE A 61 -3.10 -12.39 0.84
C ILE A 61 -2.52 -10.98 0.83
N ASN A 62 -3.13 -10.03 1.57
CA ASN A 62 -2.67 -8.65 1.65
C ASN A 62 -1.29 -8.53 2.33
N LEU A 63 -1.05 -9.28 3.41
CA LEU A 63 0.24 -9.35 4.09
C LEU A 63 1.33 -9.93 3.18
N CYS A 64 1.04 -11.07 2.54
CA CYS A 64 1.99 -11.71 1.61
C CYS A 64 2.33 -10.80 0.43
N SER A 65 1.34 -10.14 -0.18
CA SER A 65 1.60 -9.20 -1.29
C SER A 65 2.40 -7.99 -0.81
N GLY A 66 2.13 -7.49 0.40
CA GLY A 66 2.88 -6.40 1.02
C GLY A 66 4.37 -6.72 1.16
N VAL A 67 4.69 -7.85 1.81
CA VAL A 67 6.08 -8.29 2.03
C VAL A 67 6.79 -8.52 0.69
N PHE A 68 6.12 -9.18 -0.26
CA PHE A 68 6.69 -9.45 -1.58
C PHE A 68 7.03 -8.15 -2.34
N CYS A 69 6.12 -7.18 -2.36
CA CYS A 69 6.34 -5.91 -3.06
C CYS A 69 7.44 -5.07 -2.41
N VAL A 70 7.53 -5.06 -1.08
CA VAL A 70 8.62 -4.37 -0.37
C VAL A 70 9.96 -5.05 -0.63
N ALA A 71 10.02 -6.37 -0.71
CA ALA A 71 11.27 -7.08 -1.02
C ALA A 71 11.79 -6.85 -2.45
N LEU A 72 10.92 -6.43 -3.36
CA LEU A 72 11.24 -6.20 -4.78
C LEU A 72 11.73 -4.77 -5.08
N VAL A 73 11.42 -3.80 -4.21
CA VAL A 73 11.69 -2.37 -4.38
C VAL A 73 12.93 -1.96 -3.57
#